data_AF-A0A2V9MJT2-F1
#
_entry.id   AF-A0A2V9MJT2-F1
#
_cell.length_a   1.000
_cell.length_b   1.000
_cell.length_c   1.000
_cell.angle_alpha   90.00
_cell.angle_beta   90.00
_cell.angle_gamma   90.00
#
_symmetry.space_group_name_H-M   'P 1'
#
loop_
_entity.id
_entity.type
_entity.pdbx_description
1 polymer ?
#
loop_
_entity_poly.entity_id
_entity_poly.type
_entity_poly.pdbx_seq_one_letter_code
_entity_poly.pdbx_strand_id
1 'polypeptide(L)'
;MLRSLSAFVTLFRHILMLMGESVPVLKRDIIQRFCAKSRVDESLFLRLLKAREEGQAMRAAEVEPLFQRYYEEIAKLIQLVDQLPKA
;
A
#
# COMPACT_ATOMS: atom_id res chain seq x y z
N MET A 1 -1.45 -9.98 5.05
CA MET A 1 -1.75 -8.91 4.06
C MET A 1 -3.03 -8.11 4.36
N LEU A 2 -4.23 -8.69 4.48
CA LEU A 2 -5.46 -7.88 4.64
C LEU A 2 -5.52 -7.08 5.96
N ARG A 3 -5.14 -7.70 7.09
CA ARG A 3 -5.13 -7.03 8.40
C ARG A 3 -4.12 -5.88 8.47
N SER A 4 -2.98 -6.04 7.80
CA SER A 4 -1.91 -5.04 7.80
C SER A 4 -2.20 -3.86 6.87
N LEU A 5 -3.15 -3.96 5.93
CA LEU A 5 -3.46 -2.91 4.95
C LEU A 5 -3.71 -1.53 5.58
N SER A 6 -4.39 -1.46 6.73
CA SER A 6 -4.64 -0.17 7.39
C SER A 6 -3.35 0.49 7.88
N ALA A 7 -2.38 -0.30 8.35
CA ALA A 7 -1.08 0.24 8.73
C ALA A 7 -0.32 0.78 7.52
N PHE A 8 -0.37 0.09 6.37
CA PHE A 8 0.23 0.59 5.12
C PHE A 8 -0.42 1.87 4.62
N VAL A 9 -1.76 1.98 4.65
CA VAL A 9 -2.44 3.22 4.25
C VAL A 9 -2.04 4.38 5.16
N THR A 10 -1.92 4.15 6.47
CA THR A 10 -1.38 5.15 7.40
C THR A 10 0.04 5.52 7.04
N LEU A 11 0.91 4.56 6.74
CA LEU A 11 2.29 4.82 6.34
C LEU A 11 2.37 5.64 5.04
N PHE A 12 1.62 5.26 4.00
CA PHE A 12 1.53 5.98 2.73
C PHE A 12 1.11 7.43 2.95
N ARG A 13 0.12 7.66 3.80
CA ARG A 13 -0.32 8.99 4.20
C ARG A 13 0.82 9.82 4.81
N HIS A 14 1.59 9.27 5.74
CA HIS A 14 2.70 10.01 6.35
C HIS A 14 3.86 10.23 5.39
N ILE A 15 4.17 9.26 4.51
CA ILE A 15 5.18 9.45 3.47
C ILE A 15 4.77 10.58 2.51
N LEU A 16 3.50 10.65 2.10
CA LEU A 16 3.00 11.77 1.29
C LEU A 16 3.19 13.12 2.01
N MET A 17 2.93 13.19 3.33
CA MET A 17 3.21 14.41 4.10
C MET A 17 4.69 14.80 4.07
N LEU A 18 5.59 13.82 4.25
CA LEU A 18 7.04 14.05 4.21
C LEU A 18 7.52 14.49 2.83
N MET A 19 6.86 14.03 1.76
CA MET A 19 7.12 14.46 0.39
C MET A 19 6.52 15.84 0.08
N GLY A 20 5.84 16.50 1.03
CA GLY A 20 5.18 17.80 0.83
C GLY A 20 3.90 17.72 -0.02
N GLU A 21 3.33 16.53 -0.18
CA GLU A 21 2.12 16.31 -0.98
C GLU A 21 0.85 16.60 -0.18
N SER A 22 -0.21 17.01 -0.89
CA SER A 22 -1.55 17.03 -0.31
C SER A 22 -2.04 15.62 -0.05
N VAL A 23 -2.54 15.37 1.17
CA VAL A 23 -2.96 14.04 1.59
C VAL A 23 -4.48 13.91 1.48
N PRO A 24 -5.00 12.99 0.65
CA PRO A 24 -6.42 12.71 0.56
C PRO A 24 -7.00 12.15 1.88
N VAL A 25 -8.33 12.18 1.99
CA VAL A 25 -9.06 11.64 3.16
C VAL A 25 -9.37 10.14 2.95
N LEU A 26 -9.77 9.75 1.74
CA LEU A 26 -10.21 8.39 1.45
C LEU A 26 -9.01 7.45 1.29
N LYS A 27 -9.13 6.21 1.81
CA LYS A 27 -8.06 5.20 1.75
C LYS A 27 -7.65 4.86 0.32
N ARG A 28 -8.64 4.74 -0.57
CA ARG A 28 -8.42 4.50 -2.00
C ARG A 28 -7.55 5.61 -2.59
N ASP A 29 -7.94 6.86 -2.37
CA ASP A 29 -7.22 8.02 -2.91
C ASP A 29 -5.81 8.15 -2.35
N ILE A 30 -5.60 7.82 -1.06
CA ILE A 30 -4.26 7.76 -0.46
C ILE A 30 -3.40 6.71 -1.17
N ILE A 31 -3.93 5.51 -1.43
CA ILE A 31 -3.21 4.45 -2.15
C ILE A 31 -2.82 4.92 -3.54
N GLN A 32 -3.78 5.46 -4.31
CA GLN A 32 -3.53 5.91 -5.68
C GLN A 32 -2.52 7.06 -5.72
N ARG A 33 -2.67 8.06 -4.85
CA ARG A 33 -1.74 9.18 -4.77
C ARG A 33 -0.33 8.73 -4.42
N PHE A 34 -0.19 7.82 -3.46
CA PHE A 34 1.11 7.27 -3.06
C PHE A 34 1.74 6.43 -4.17
N CYS A 35 0.98 5.54 -4.81
CA CYS A 35 1.49 4.68 -5.88
C CYS A 35 1.92 5.51 -7.12
N ALA A 36 1.19 6.59 -7.45
CA ALA A 36 1.57 7.51 -8.53
C ALA A 36 2.90 8.24 -8.30
N LYS A 37 3.39 8.30 -7.06
CA LYS A 37 4.63 8.99 -6.66
C LYS A 37 5.74 8.02 -6.24
N SER A 38 5.46 6.72 -6.25
CA SER A 38 6.38 5.67 -5.83
C SER A 38 6.49 4.58 -6.90
N ARG A 39 7.25 3.52 -6.61
CA ARG A 39 7.34 2.32 -7.47
C ARG A 39 6.48 1.17 -6.96
N VAL A 40 5.54 1.49 -6.06
CA VAL A 40 4.68 0.51 -5.41
C VAL A 40 3.45 0.21 -6.29
N ASP A 41 3.07 -1.05 -6.37
CA ASP A 41 1.98 -1.54 -7.23
C ASP A 41 0.59 -1.16 -6.71
N GLU A 42 -0.05 -0.17 -7.36
CA GLU A 42 -1.42 0.26 -7.07
C GLU A 42 -2.43 -0.89 -7.13
N SER A 43 -2.32 -1.73 -8.16
CA SER A 43 -3.31 -2.77 -8.45
C SER A 43 -3.38 -3.80 -7.31
N LEU A 44 -2.24 -4.09 -6.69
CA LEU A 44 -2.17 -4.96 -5.53
C LEU A 44 -2.92 -4.36 -4.33
N PHE A 45 -2.58 -3.12 -3.94
CA PHE A 45 -3.16 -2.51 -2.74
C PHE A 45 -4.65 -2.21 -2.91
N LEU A 46 -5.10 -1.84 -4.11
CA LEU A 46 -6.52 -1.69 -4.41
C LEU A 46 -7.27 -3.03 -4.39
N ARG A 47 -6.64 -4.12 -4.86
CA ARG A 47 -7.22 -5.47 -4.75
C ARG A 47 -7.36 -5.88 -3.27
N LEU A 48 -6.36 -5.62 -2.45
CA LEU A 48 -6.41 -5.90 -1.01
C LEU A 48 -7.46 -5.04 -0.30
N LEU A 49 -7.62 -3.77 -0.70
CA LEU A 49 -8.66 -2.88 -0.18
C LEU A 49 -10.05 -3.43 -0.50
N LYS A 50 -10.30 -3.76 -1.77
CA LYS A 50 -11.57 -4.35 -2.22
C LYS A 50 -11.90 -5.63 -1.45
N ALA A 51 -10.96 -6.57 -1.37
CA ALA A 51 -11.16 -7.83 -0.64
C ALA A 51 -11.49 -7.61 0.85
N ARG A 52 -10.89 -6.59 1.47
CA ARG A 52 -11.18 -6.22 2.87
C ARG A 52 -12.55 -5.57 3.04
N GLU A 53 -12.94 -4.69 2.13
CA GLU A 53 -14.23 -3.97 2.18
C GLU A 53 -15.41 -4.89 1.89
N GLU A 54 -15.25 -5.82 0.95
CA GLU A 54 -16.30 -6.77 0.56
C GLU A 54 -16.36 -8.01 1.46
N GLY A 55 -15.40 -8.17 2.40
CA GLY A 55 -15.29 -9.37 3.22
C GLY A 55 -15.03 -10.64 2.40
N GLN A 56 -14.53 -10.50 1.17
CA GLN A 56 -14.43 -11.60 0.22
C GLN A 56 -13.30 -12.55 0.61
N ALA A 57 -13.63 -13.83 0.78
CA ALA A 57 -12.65 -14.89 0.94
C ALA A 57 -11.82 -15.02 -0.35
N MET A 58 -10.49 -14.92 -0.22
CA MET A 58 -9.58 -15.17 -1.33
C MET A 58 -9.52 -16.67 -1.60
N ARG A 59 -9.54 -17.09 -2.86
CA ARG A 59 -9.38 -18.52 -3.19
C ARG A 59 -7.98 -18.95 -2.74
N ALA A 60 -7.86 -20.15 -2.16
CA ALA A 60 -6.59 -20.66 -1.63
C ALA A 60 -5.44 -20.58 -2.66
N ALA A 61 -5.72 -20.93 -3.93
CA ALA A 61 -4.77 -20.86 -5.03
C ALA A 61 -4.26 -19.44 -5.35
N GLU A 62 -4.98 -18.40 -4.94
CA GLU A 62 -4.60 -17.00 -5.17
C GLU A 62 -3.82 -16.40 -4.00
N VAL A 63 -3.83 -17.04 -2.83
CA VAL A 63 -3.23 -16.49 -1.61
C VAL A 63 -1.71 -16.42 -1.74
N GLU A 64 -1.07 -17.51 -2.15
CA GLU A 64 0.38 -17.60 -2.23
C GLU A 64 0.99 -16.60 -3.24
N PRO A 65 0.52 -16.55 -4.51
CA PRO A 65 1.08 -15.60 -5.48
C PRO A 65 0.83 -14.14 -5.10
N LEU A 66 -0.31 -13.86 -4.47
CA LEU A 66 -0.63 -12.51 -3.99
C LEU A 66 0.25 -12.11 -2.80
N PHE A 67 0.51 -13.06 -1.90
CA PHE A 67 1.38 -12.83 -0.76
C PHE A 67 2.82 -12.56 -1.20
N GLN A 68 3.33 -13.32 -2.19
CA GLN A 68 4.65 -13.07 -2.77
C GLN A 68 4.76 -11.65 -3.35
N ARG A 69 3.81 -11.25 -4.21
CA ARG A 69 3.76 -9.88 -4.74
C ARG A 69 3.72 -8.84 -3.62
N TYR A 70 2.90 -9.08 -2.61
CA TYR A 70 2.80 -8.20 -1.44
C TYR A 70 4.11 -8.07 -0.66
N TYR A 71 4.87 -9.16 -0.52
CA TYR A 71 6.18 -9.12 0.12
C TYR A 71 7.19 -8.30 -0.70
N GLU A 72 7.19 -8.44 -2.02
CA GLU A 72 8.04 -7.65 -2.92
C GLU A 72 7.73 -6.15 -2.82
N GLU A 73 6.45 -5.77 -2.75
CA GLU A 73 6.05 -4.37 -2.56
C GLU A 73 6.47 -3.81 -1.19
N ILE A 74 6.48 -4.62 -0.13
CA ILE A 74 7.03 -4.22 1.17
C ILE A 74 8.52 -3.91 1.05
N ALA A 75 9.29 -4.75 0.36
CA ALA A 75 10.72 -4.52 0.18
C ALA A 75 11.00 -3.19 -0.54
N LYS A 76 10.23 -2.88 -1.60
CA LYS A 76 10.30 -1.58 -2.29
C LYS A 76 9.96 -0.41 -1.37
N LEU A 77 8.96 -0.59 -0.50
CA LEU A 77 8.55 0.45 0.45
C LEU A 77 9.65 0.74 1.48
N ILE A 78 10.32 -0.30 1.98
CA ILE A 78 11.47 -0.15 2.90
C ILE A 78 12.57 0.67 2.22
N GLN A 79 12.96 0.30 1.00
CA GLN A 79 13.96 1.04 0.23
C GLN A 79 13.58 2.50 0.00
N LEU A 80 12.30 2.78 -0.26
CA LEU A 80 11.80 4.14 -0.43
C LEU A 80 11.91 4.94 0.87
N VAL A 81 11.51 4.35 2.00
CA VAL A 81 11.59 5.01 3.32
C VAL A 81 13.04 5.29 3.71
N ASP A 82 13.96 4.37 3.44
CA ASP A 82 15.39 4.55 3.72
C ASP A 82 16.03 5.72 2.95
N GLN A 83 15.44 6.11 1.83
CA GLN A 83 15.88 7.24 1.00
C GLN A 83 15.23 8.57 1.40
N LEU A 84 14.23 8.56 2.29
CA LEU A 84 13.62 9.79 2.76
C LEU A 84 14.62 10.57 3.64
N PRO A 85 14.62 11.92 3.57
CA PRO A 85 15.42 12.73 4.47
C PRO A 85 15.12 12.37 5.92
N LYS A 86 16.17 12.19 6.74
CA LYS A 86 16.01 12.02 8.18
C LYS A 86 15.50 13.35 8.75
N ALA A 87 14.37 13.28 9.46
CA ALA A 87 13.84 14.42 10.22
C ALA A 87 14.80 14.83 11.34
#